data_AF-A0ABD2D4B1-F1
#
_entry.id   AF-A0ABD2D4B1-F1
#
_cell.length_a   1.000
_cell.length_b   1.000
_cell.length_c   1.000
_cell.angle_alpha   90.00
_cell.angle_beta   90.00
_cell.angle_gamma   90.00
#
_symmetry.space_group_name_H-M   'P 1'
#
loop_
_entity.id
_entity.type
_entity.pdbx_description
1 polymer ?
#
loop_
_entity_poly.entity_id
_entity_poly.type
_entity_poly.pdbx_seq_one_letter_code
_entity_poly.pdbx_strand_id
1 'polypeptide(L)' 'ENAFFDEKCKKLNGRCVNSCQKNEELVALCQKSLKCCVSLQPCGKNKEND' A
#
# COMPACT_ATOMS: atom_id res chain seq x y z
N GLU A 1 -17.85 -11.02 -5.64
CA GLU A 1 -16.63 -11.01 -4.81
C GLU A 1 -16.16 -9.56 -4.63
N ASN A 2 -15.68 -9.18 -3.44
CA ASN A 2 -15.42 -7.79 -3.04
C ASN A 2 -14.11 -7.22 -3.62
N ALA A 3 -13.95 -7.26 -4.95
CA ALA A 3 -12.72 -6.83 -5.65
C ALA A 3 -12.36 -5.35 -5.40
N PHE A 4 -13.31 -4.58 -4.89
CA PHE A 4 -13.18 -3.16 -4.56
C PHE A 4 -12.03 -2.84 -3.58
N PHE A 5 -11.82 -3.67 -2.55
CA PHE A 5 -10.78 -3.43 -1.56
C PHE A 5 -9.37 -3.61 -2.15
N ASP A 6 -9.20 -4.64 -2.98
CA ASP A 6 -7.93 -4.94 -3.63
C ASP A 6 -7.61 -3.89 -4.72
N GLU A 7 -8.63 -3.40 -5.42
CA GLU A 7 -8.49 -2.33 -6.40
C GLU A 7 -8.07 -1.00 -5.75
N LYS A 8 -8.66 -0.65 -4.61
CA LYS A 8 -8.25 0.53 -3.83
C LYS A 8 -6.79 0.41 -3.40
N CYS A 9 -6.36 -0.77 -2.94
CA CYS A 9 -4.98 -1.00 -2.57
C CYS A 9 -4.02 -0.83 -3.76
N LYS A 10 -4.37 -1.40 -4.92
CA LYS A 10 -3.60 -1.24 -6.16
C LYS A 10 -3.50 0.21 -6.61
N LYS A 11 -4.58 1.00 -6.54
CA LYS A 11 -4.58 2.43 -6.91
C LYS A 11 -3.62 3.27 -6.05
N LEU A 12 -3.35 2.84 -4.82
CA LEU A 12 -2.40 3.47 -3.91
C LEU A 12 -0.95 2.96 -4.09
N ASN A 13 -0.67 2.15 -5.12
CA ASN A 13 0.59 1.40 -5.28
C ASN A 13 0.93 0.55 -4.04
N GLY A 14 -0.09 0.07 -3.34
CA GLY A 14 0.04 -0.79 -2.18
C GLY A 14 -0.01 -2.27 -2.56
N ARG A 15 0.35 -3.11 -1.58
CA ARG A 15 0.35 -4.57 -1.67
C ARG A 15 -0.40 -5.18 -0.49
N CYS A 16 -1.23 -6.17 -0.79
CA CYS A 16 -2.03 -6.89 0.21
C CYS A 16 -1.20 -8.00 0.85
N VAL A 17 -0.89 -7.86 2.14
CA VAL A 17 -0.06 -8.79 2.91
C VAL A 17 -0.64 -9.00 4.31
N ASN A 18 -0.22 -10.04 5.04
CA ASN A 18 -0.69 -10.27 6.42
C ASN A 18 -0.20 -9.17 7.40
N SER A 19 0.99 -8.62 7.13
CA SER A 19 1.68 -7.64 7.98
C SER A 19 2.55 -6.73 7.12
N CYS A 20 2.52 -5.42 7.39
CA CYS A 20 3.41 -4.46 6.73
C CYS A 20 4.84 -4.57 7.26
N GLN A 21 5.81 -4.27 6.41
CA GLN A 21 7.21 -4.16 6.82
C GLN A 21 7.49 -2.83 7.55
N LYS A 22 8.65 -2.71 8.22
CA LYS A 22 9.03 -1.51 8.98
C LYS A 22 9.09 -0.23 8.13
N ASN A 23 9.40 -0.35 6.84
CA ASN A 23 9.46 0.76 5.89
C ASN A 23 8.17 0.88 5.07
N GLU A 24 7.06 0.33 5.59
CA GLU A 24 5.75 0.38 4.97
C GLU A 24 4.71 0.89 5.95
N GLU A 25 3.68 1.52 5.41
CA GLU A 25 2.55 2.02 6.17
C GLU A 25 1.27 1.28 5.79
N LEU A 26 0.44 1.00 6.78
CA LEU A 26 -0.90 0.45 6.60
C LEU A 26 -1.86 1.57 6.16
N VAL A 27 -2.32 1.52 4.91
CA VAL A 27 -3.19 2.57 4.34
C VAL A 27 -4.64 2.12 4.15
N ALA A 28 -4.88 0.81 4.07
CA ALA A 28 -6.21 0.22 3.89
C ALA A 28 -6.23 -1.26 4.30
N LEU A 29 -7.41 -1.87 4.20
CA LEU A 29 -7.59 -3.32 4.30
C LEU A 29 -7.91 -3.89 2.91
N CYS A 30 -7.43 -5.11 2.67
CA CYS A 30 -7.77 -5.92 1.49
C CYS A 30 -8.75 -7.03 1.87
N GLN A 31 -9.15 -7.86 0.91
CA GLN A 31 -9.93 -9.06 1.22
C GLN A 31 -9.19 -10.03 2.17
N LYS A 32 -9.94 -10.99 2.74
CA LYS A 32 -9.40 -12.09 3.56
C LYS A 32 -8.58 -11.59 4.76
N SER A 33 -8.97 -10.44 5.33
CA SER A 33 -8.32 -9.80 6.48
C SER A 33 -6.85 -9.43 6.23
N LEU A 34 -6.46 -9.28 4.96
CA LEU A 34 -5.14 -8.79 4.58
C LEU A 34 -5.07 -7.27 4.75
N LYS A 35 -3.85 -6.78 4.94
CA LYS A 35 -3.49 -5.38 5.11
C LYS A 35 -2.95 -4.84 3.81
N CYS A 36 -3.40 -3.66 3.40
CA CYS A 36 -2.80 -2.94 2.28
C CYS A 36 -1.64 -2.09 2.80
N CYS A 37 -0.42 -2.47 2.42
CA CYS A 37 0.80 -1.82 2.85
C CYS A 37 1.44 -1.07 1.68
N VAL A 38 1.83 0.19 1.90
CA VAL A 38 2.52 1.03 0.91
C VAL A 38 3.92 1.31 1.40
N SER A 39 4.91 1.21 0.51
CA SER A 39 6.29 1.55 0.85
C SER A 39 6.43 3.05 1.13
N LEU A 40 6.87 3.38 2.35
CA LEU A 40 7.20 4.74 2.71
C LEU A 40 8.44 5.15 1.92
N GLN A 41 8.30 6.15 1.06
CA GLN A 41 9.47 6.79 0.48
C GLN A 41 10.18 7.58 1.58
N PRO A 42 11.51 7.48 1.70
CA PRO A 42 12.26 8.32 2.63
C PRO A 42 11.98 9.80 2.30
N CYS A 43 11.67 10.59 3.31
CA CYS A 43 11.52 12.03 3.15
C CYS A 43 12.85 12.61 2.64
N GLY A 44 12.79 13.38 1.53
CA GLY A 44 13.97 14.05 0.95
C GLY A 44 14.35 13.64 -0.47
N LYS A 45 13.73 12.62 -1.07
CA LYS A 45 13.81 12.46 -2.53
C LYS A 45 12.75 13.33 -3.18
N ASN A 46 13.16 14.53 -3.61
CA ASN A 46 12.40 15.26 -4.63
C ASN A 46 12.10 14.28 -5.76
N LYS A 47 10.82 14.12 -6.11
CA LYS A 47 10.45 13.59 -7.42
C LYS A 47 11.00 14.59 -8.44
N GLU A 48 12.25 14.41 -8.82
CA GLU A 48 12.81 14.99 -10.04
C GLU A 48 12.08 14.29 -11.19
N ASN A 49 10.95 14.86 -11.59
CA ASN A 49 10.44 14.67 -12.93
C ASN A 49 11.10 15.79 -13.73
N ASP A 50 12.05 15.42 -14.58
CA ASP A 50 12.46 16.17 -15.77
C ASP A 50 11.24 16.43 -16.67
#